data_AF-A0A1E4SVW9-F1
#
_entry.id   AF-A0A1E4SVW9-F1
#
_cell.length_a   1.000
_cell.length_b   1.000
_cell.length_c   1.000
_cell.angle_alpha   90.00
_cell.angle_beta   90.00
_cell.angle_gamma   90.00
#
_symmetry.space_group_name_H-M   'P 1'
#
loop_
_entity.id
_entity.type
_entity.pdbx_description
1 polymer ?
#
loop_
_entity_poly.entity_id
_entity_poly.type
_entity_poly.pdbx_seq_one_letter_code
_entity_poly.pdbx_strand_id
1 'polypeptide(L)'
;MFKYSIRYIHSINPSLAKINNNATKLIINSITDNINYNYNSALQASKEFEKLTFENNVNYQQIPDDSKFIDKYYNDLIEYKLKLDVVEYNDFKTISNLFKSLSELKPSDEVEIKKFDLFIYDLIKLFKMNNCHLFILDLLIQNKELFDKFETINKQSAC
;
A
#
# COMPACT_ATOMS: atom_id res chain seq x y z
N MET A 1 -21.22 -55.90 19.04
CA MET A 1 -22.66 -55.56 18.97
C MET A 1 -23.08 -55.00 20.33
N PHE A 2 -23.07 -53.66 20.49
CA PHE A 2 -23.86 -52.93 21.50
C PHE A 2 -24.06 -51.50 21.02
N LYS A 3 -25.34 -51.12 20.90
CA LYS A 3 -25.84 -49.77 20.65
C LYS A 3 -25.77 -48.99 21.97
N TYR A 4 -25.39 -47.72 21.94
CA TYR A 4 -26.13 -46.65 22.64
C TYR A 4 -25.92 -45.31 21.93
N SER A 5 -27.02 -44.74 21.47
CA SER A 5 -27.16 -43.33 21.08
C SER A 5 -27.33 -42.48 22.33
N ILE A 6 -26.73 -41.30 22.36
CA ILE A 6 -27.32 -40.13 23.03
C ILE A 6 -27.32 -38.98 22.04
N ARG A 7 -28.54 -38.63 21.63
CA ARG A 7 -28.88 -37.39 20.94
C ARG A 7 -28.81 -36.25 21.94
N TYR A 8 -28.34 -35.08 21.53
CA TYR A 8 -29.10 -33.85 21.74
C TYR A 8 -28.94 -32.96 20.51
N ILE A 9 -30.05 -32.83 19.79
CA ILE A 9 -30.32 -31.78 18.80
C ILE A 9 -30.95 -30.64 19.59
N HIS A 10 -30.44 -29.42 19.47
CA HIS A 10 -31.23 -28.19 19.54
C HIS A 10 -30.83 -27.34 18.32
N SER A 11 -31.55 -27.58 17.22
CA SER A 11 -32.48 -26.64 16.60
C SER A 11 -31.77 -25.52 15.83
N ILE A 12 -31.23 -25.86 14.66
CA ILE A 12 -31.03 -24.88 13.60
C ILE A 12 -32.32 -24.87 12.77
N ASN A 13 -32.98 -23.71 12.79
CA ASN A 13 -34.18 -23.37 12.03
C ASN A 13 -34.16 -23.94 10.60
N PRO A 14 -35.20 -24.66 10.13
CA PRO A 14 -35.29 -25.12 8.73
C PRO A 14 -35.49 -23.98 7.71
N SER A 15 -35.62 -22.73 8.15
CA SER A 15 -35.83 -21.56 7.29
C SER A 15 -34.54 -20.91 6.77
N LEU A 16 -33.34 -21.38 7.16
CA LEU A 16 -32.06 -20.81 6.70
C LEU A 16 -31.33 -21.65 5.63
N ALA A 17 -31.85 -22.81 5.26
CA ALA A 17 -31.23 -23.71 4.27
C ALA A 17 -31.46 -23.31 2.80
N LYS A 18 -31.87 -22.06 2.52
CA LYS A 18 -32.10 -21.54 1.17
C LYS A 18 -31.47 -20.16 0.93
N ILE A 19 -30.38 -19.84 1.62
CA ILE A 19 -29.62 -18.62 1.37
C ILE A 19 -28.28 -18.98 0.71
N ASN A 20 -28.36 -18.98 -0.62
CA ASN A 20 -27.39 -18.37 -1.52
C ASN A 20 -26.08 -19.13 -1.83
N ASN A 21 -26.20 -20.27 -2.52
CA ASN A 21 -25.11 -20.92 -3.26
C ASN A 21 -24.40 -19.99 -4.28
N ASN A 22 -25.02 -18.87 -4.68
CA ASN A 22 -24.37 -17.87 -5.54
C ASN A 22 -23.44 -16.95 -4.76
N ALA A 23 -23.71 -16.65 -3.49
CA ALA A 23 -22.82 -15.83 -2.66
C ALA A 23 -21.53 -16.58 -2.33
N THR A 24 -21.62 -17.88 -2.02
CA THR A 24 -20.44 -18.73 -1.80
C THR A 24 -19.65 -18.96 -3.09
N LYS A 25 -20.31 -19.11 -4.25
CA LYS A 25 -19.62 -19.11 -5.56
C LYS A 25 -18.99 -17.78 -5.91
N LEU A 26 -19.61 -16.65 -5.58
CA LEU A 26 -19.04 -15.31 -5.79
C LEU A 26 -17.83 -15.06 -4.89
N ILE A 27 -17.88 -15.52 -3.63
CA ILE A 27 -16.74 -15.43 -2.71
C ILE A 27 -15.61 -16.34 -3.19
N ILE A 28 -15.90 -17.59 -3.57
CA ILE A 28 -14.89 -18.52 -4.09
C ILE A 28 -14.31 -18.01 -5.41
N ASN A 29 -15.11 -17.44 -6.32
CA ASN A 29 -14.62 -16.83 -7.56
C ASN A 29 -13.79 -15.56 -7.25
N SER A 30 -14.19 -14.71 -6.31
CA SER A 30 -13.37 -13.55 -5.89
C SER A 30 -12.04 -13.92 -5.24
N ILE A 31 -11.94 -15.13 -4.68
CA ILE A 31 -10.71 -15.70 -4.10
C ILE A 31 -9.90 -16.46 -5.16
N THR A 32 -10.54 -17.15 -6.11
CA THR A 32 -9.86 -17.94 -7.16
C THR A 32 -9.46 -17.14 -8.39
N ASP A 33 -10.11 -16.01 -8.67
CA ASP A 33 -9.70 -15.05 -9.72
C ASP A 33 -8.49 -14.18 -9.29
N ASN A 34 -7.99 -14.32 -8.05
CA ASN A 34 -6.95 -13.47 -7.47
C ASN A 34 -5.59 -14.14 -7.26
N ILE A 35 -5.36 -15.34 -7.82
CA ILE A 35 -3.99 -15.88 -7.97
C ILE A 35 -3.57 -15.69 -9.44
N ASN A 36 -3.64 -14.44 -9.89
CA ASN A 36 -2.95 -14.04 -11.11
C ASN A 36 -1.51 -13.68 -10.69
N TYR A 37 -0.55 -14.54 -11.03
CA TYR A 37 0.90 -14.31 -10.83
C TYR A 37 1.46 -13.13 -11.64
N ASN A 38 0.60 -12.22 -12.10
CA ASN A 38 0.93 -10.99 -12.79
C ASN A 38 0.19 -9.79 -12.16
N TYR A 39 0.01 -9.82 -10.84
CA TYR A 39 -0.47 -8.68 -10.07
C TYR A 39 0.67 -7.69 -9.88
N ASN A 40 0.61 -6.56 -10.60
CA ASN A 40 1.54 -5.44 -10.44
C ASN A 40 0.78 -4.32 -9.71
N SER A 41 0.97 -4.25 -8.40
CA SER A 41 0.31 -3.28 -7.52
C SER A 41 0.53 -1.83 -7.97
N ALA A 42 1.76 -1.50 -8.40
CA ALA A 42 2.12 -0.18 -8.89
C ALA A 42 1.40 0.17 -10.20
N LEU A 43 1.31 -0.76 -11.15
CA LEU A 43 0.58 -0.53 -12.40
C LEU A 43 -0.92 -0.32 -12.15
N GLN A 44 -1.50 -1.05 -11.19
CA GLN A 44 -2.89 -0.83 -10.79
C GLN A 44 -3.08 0.56 -10.17
N ALA A 45 -2.19 0.97 -9.26
CA ALA A 45 -2.20 2.28 -8.65
C ALA A 45 -2.10 3.40 -9.70
N SER A 46 -1.21 3.25 -10.69
CA SER A 46 -1.04 4.19 -11.80
C SER A 46 -2.37 4.47 -12.52
N LYS A 47 -3.13 3.42 -12.85
CA LYS A 47 -4.44 3.51 -13.50
C LYS A 47 -5.52 4.12 -12.59
N GLU A 48 -5.43 3.90 -11.28
CA GLU A 48 -6.36 4.51 -10.32
C GLU A 48 -6.17 6.03 -10.25
N PHE A 49 -4.92 6.48 -10.09
CA PHE A 49 -4.61 7.91 -9.98
C PHE A 49 -4.79 8.68 -11.29
N GLU A 50 -4.63 8.03 -12.45
CA GLU A 50 -4.94 8.65 -13.75
C GLU A 50 -6.41 9.11 -13.82
N LYS A 51 -7.32 8.34 -13.23
CA LYS A 51 -8.76 8.69 -13.16
C LYS A 51 -9.03 9.83 -12.18
N LEU A 52 -8.33 9.85 -11.05
CA LEU A 52 -8.55 10.84 -9.97
C LEU A 52 -8.09 12.26 -10.33
N THR A 53 -7.07 12.40 -11.18
CA THR A 53 -6.55 13.71 -11.61
C THR A 53 -7.55 14.57 -12.39
N PHE A 54 -8.64 13.98 -12.91
CA PHE A 54 -9.67 14.73 -13.65
C PHE A 54 -10.70 15.44 -12.76
N GLU A 55 -10.79 15.12 -11.46
CA GLU A 55 -11.96 15.48 -10.64
C GLU A 55 -11.71 16.53 -9.54
N ASN A 56 -10.46 16.93 -9.24
CA ASN A 56 -10.17 17.66 -8.00
C ASN A 56 -9.50 19.04 -8.16
N ASN A 57 -10.07 20.05 -7.48
CA ASN A 57 -9.41 21.30 -7.10
C ASN A 57 -8.50 21.01 -5.89
N VAL A 58 -7.19 20.88 -6.13
CA VAL A 58 -6.27 20.17 -5.23
C VAL A 58 -5.62 21.09 -4.18
N ASN A 59 -6.33 21.39 -3.10
CA ASN A 59 -5.71 22.05 -1.95
C ASN A 59 -4.84 21.05 -1.17
N TYR A 60 -3.62 21.43 -0.82
CA TYR A 60 -2.71 20.61 -0.02
C TYR A 60 -3.32 20.24 1.34
N GLN A 61 -3.17 18.97 1.73
CA GLN A 61 -3.46 18.48 3.07
C GLN A 61 -2.18 17.99 3.72
N GLN A 62 -1.93 18.44 4.95
CA GLN A 62 -0.81 17.93 5.73
C GLN A 62 -1.06 16.47 6.10
N ILE A 63 0.00 15.66 5.99
CA ILE A 63 -0.03 14.29 6.49
C ILE A 63 -0.11 14.35 8.02
N PRO A 64 -0.90 13.47 8.67
CA PRO A 64 -0.88 13.32 10.12
C PRO A 64 0.53 13.07 10.69
N ASP A 65 0.86 13.70 11.80
CA ASP A 65 2.17 13.56 12.47
C ASP A 65 2.46 12.12 12.92
N ASP A 66 1.43 11.32 13.15
CA ASP A 66 1.54 9.90 13.54
C ASP A 66 1.74 8.96 12.34
N SER A 67 1.86 9.50 11.12
CA SER A 67 2.21 8.74 9.93
C SER A 67 3.61 8.14 10.07
N LYS A 68 3.67 6.84 10.37
CA LYS A 68 4.90 6.05 10.42
C LYS A 68 5.50 5.76 9.05
N PHE A 69 5.02 6.41 7.99
CA PHE A 69 5.43 6.12 6.62
C PHE A 69 6.92 6.35 6.43
N ILE A 70 7.42 7.53 6.82
CA ILE A 70 8.83 7.89 6.59
C ILE A 70 9.77 7.02 7.44
N ASP A 71 9.43 6.74 8.70
CA ASP A 71 10.25 5.88 9.57
C ASP A 71 10.36 4.45 9.02
N LYS A 72 9.30 3.96 8.37
CA LYS A 72 9.24 2.62 7.80
C LYS A 72 9.92 2.51 6.44
N TYR A 73 9.77 3.53 5.59
CA TYR A 73 10.06 3.45 4.16
C TYR A 73 11.14 4.43 3.67
N TYR A 74 11.85 5.13 4.57
CA TYR A 74 12.92 6.05 4.17
C TYR A 74 13.95 5.40 3.24
N ASN A 75 14.48 4.22 3.61
CA ASN A 75 15.47 3.53 2.79
C ASN A 75 14.90 3.11 1.42
N ASP A 76 13.65 2.61 1.40
CA ASP A 76 12.99 2.19 0.16
C ASP A 76 12.75 3.39 -0.77
N LEU A 77 12.39 4.57 -0.22
CA LEU A 77 12.29 5.81 -1.01
C LEU A 77 13.65 6.19 -1.62
N ILE A 78 14.73 6.20 -0.84
CA ILE A 78 16.05 6.53 -1.39
C ILE A 78 16.47 5.50 -2.46
N GLU A 79 16.25 4.21 -2.19
CA GLU A 79 16.57 3.15 -3.14
C GLU A 79 15.78 3.28 -4.45
N TYR A 80 14.47 3.50 -4.39
CA TYR A 80 13.66 3.65 -5.60
C TYR A 80 13.95 4.95 -6.32
N LYS A 81 14.25 6.04 -5.62
CA LYS A 81 14.70 7.29 -6.22
C LYS A 81 15.97 7.09 -7.06
N LEU A 82 16.94 6.33 -6.54
CA LEU A 82 18.16 5.94 -7.27
C LEU A 82 17.86 5.01 -8.45
N LYS A 83 17.03 3.98 -8.26
CA LYS A 83 16.68 3.03 -9.35
C LYS A 83 15.90 3.68 -10.49
N LEU A 84 15.12 4.72 -10.19
CA LEU A 84 14.34 5.47 -11.17
C LEU A 84 15.12 6.61 -11.83
N ASP A 85 16.36 6.87 -11.38
CA ASP A 85 17.24 7.92 -11.89
C ASP A 85 16.59 9.33 -11.87
N VAL A 86 15.98 9.69 -10.73
CA VAL A 86 15.33 10.99 -10.54
C VAL A 86 15.94 11.79 -9.40
N VAL A 87 16.01 13.11 -9.58
CA VAL A 87 16.55 14.05 -8.57
C VAL A 87 15.48 14.43 -7.56
N GLU A 88 14.23 14.58 -7.99
CA GLU A 88 13.08 14.85 -7.13
C GLU A 88 11.88 14.00 -7.56
N TYR A 89 11.06 13.56 -6.61
CA TYR A 89 9.82 12.84 -6.95
C TYR A 89 8.80 13.75 -7.66
N ASN A 90 8.91 15.07 -7.44
CA ASN A 90 8.10 16.03 -8.17
C ASN A 90 8.37 16.03 -9.69
N ASP A 91 9.51 15.52 -10.16
CA ASP A 91 9.85 15.43 -11.59
C ASP A 91 8.90 14.52 -12.39
N PHE A 92 8.20 13.60 -11.73
CA PHE A 92 7.19 12.74 -12.38
C PHE A 92 5.96 13.53 -12.85
N LYS A 93 5.73 14.75 -12.34
CA LYS A 93 4.59 15.65 -12.60
C LYS A 93 3.24 15.13 -12.14
N THR A 94 3.00 13.83 -12.21
CA THR A 94 1.75 13.18 -11.77
C THR A 94 2.05 11.91 -10.98
N ILE A 95 1.20 11.60 -10.01
CA ILE A 95 1.28 10.37 -9.23
C ILE A 95 1.13 9.13 -10.12
N SER A 96 0.29 9.23 -11.15
CA SER A 96 0.12 8.14 -12.12
C SER A 96 1.44 7.80 -12.83
N ASN A 97 2.23 8.82 -13.21
CA ASN A 97 3.56 8.62 -13.81
C ASN A 97 4.55 7.99 -12.83
N LEU A 98 4.57 8.45 -11.57
CA LEU A 98 5.40 7.82 -10.53
C LEU A 98 5.08 6.33 -10.40
N PHE A 99 3.81 5.97 -10.24
CA PHE A 99 3.40 4.56 -10.12
C PHE A 99 3.66 3.75 -11.38
N LYS A 100 3.56 4.37 -12.57
CA LYS A 100 3.92 3.73 -13.83
C LYS A 100 5.42 3.38 -13.84
N SER A 101 6.29 4.31 -13.48
CA SER A 101 7.73 4.07 -13.40
C SER A 101 8.08 3.04 -12.31
N LEU A 102 7.45 3.11 -11.15
CA LEU A 102 7.61 2.08 -10.10
C LEU A 102 7.19 0.69 -10.59
N SER A 103 6.18 0.59 -11.47
CA SER A 103 5.73 -0.70 -12.01
C SER A 103 6.75 -1.40 -12.90
N GLU A 104 7.75 -0.66 -13.38
CA GLU A 104 8.85 -1.18 -14.20
C GLU A 104 9.98 -1.76 -13.33
N LEU A 105 10.02 -1.43 -12.04
CA LEU A 105 10.88 -2.09 -11.07
C LEU A 105 10.37 -3.53 -10.90
N LYS A 106 11.16 -4.51 -11.36
CA LYS A 106 10.83 -5.92 -11.28
C LYS A 106 11.48 -6.51 -10.01
N PRO A 107 10.76 -6.59 -8.87
CA PRO A 107 11.27 -7.30 -7.70
C PRO A 107 11.57 -8.76 -8.07
N SER A 108 12.64 -9.28 -7.50
CA SER A 108 13.29 -10.51 -7.96
C SER A 108 12.77 -11.78 -7.30
N ASP A 109 12.31 -11.71 -6.04
CA ASP A 109 11.81 -12.84 -5.27
C ASP A 109 10.49 -12.55 -4.54
N GLU A 110 9.86 -13.59 -4.00
CA GLU A 110 8.54 -13.50 -3.33
C GLU A 110 8.55 -12.57 -2.10
N VAL A 111 9.69 -12.47 -1.39
CA VAL A 111 9.82 -11.62 -0.21
C VAL A 111 9.92 -10.16 -0.64
N GLU A 112 10.71 -9.88 -1.67
CA GLU A 112 10.84 -8.56 -2.27
C GLU A 112 9.51 -8.09 -2.87
N ILE A 113 8.79 -8.97 -3.57
CA ILE A 113 7.45 -8.70 -4.10
C ILE A 113 6.51 -8.27 -2.97
N LYS A 114 6.44 -9.02 -1.87
CA LYS A 114 5.57 -8.68 -0.73
C LYS A 114 5.95 -7.35 -0.08
N LYS A 115 7.25 -7.07 0.07
CA LYS A 115 7.73 -5.79 0.60
C LYS A 115 7.35 -4.63 -0.32
N PHE A 116 7.55 -4.80 -1.62
CA PHE A 116 7.19 -3.83 -2.64
C PHE A 116 5.68 -3.57 -2.65
N ASP A 117 4.85 -4.60 -2.61
CA ASP A 117 3.39 -4.46 -2.57
C ASP A 117 2.92 -3.72 -1.31
N LEU A 118 3.52 -3.99 -0.16
CA LEU A 118 3.24 -3.25 1.07
C LEU A 118 3.65 -1.78 0.97
N PHE A 119 4.83 -1.51 0.39
CA PHE A 119 5.29 -0.15 0.12
C PHE A 119 4.31 0.60 -0.78
N ILE A 120 3.91 0.01 -1.91
CA ILE A 120 2.94 0.60 -2.84
C ILE A 120 1.62 0.89 -2.14
N TYR A 121 1.10 -0.06 -1.37
CA TYR A 121 -0.15 0.11 -0.62
C TYR A 121 -0.10 1.28 0.37
N ASP A 122 0.96 1.39 1.16
CA ASP A 122 1.10 2.48 2.13
C ASP A 122 1.39 3.82 1.43
N LEU A 123 2.08 3.81 0.28
CA LEU A 123 2.32 5.00 -0.55
C LEU A 123 1.01 5.55 -1.15
N ILE A 124 0.10 4.67 -1.61
CA ILE A 124 -1.23 5.07 -2.07
C ILE A 124 -1.99 5.80 -0.94
N LYS A 125 -1.93 5.29 0.29
CA LYS A 125 -2.58 5.93 1.44
C LYS A 125 -1.99 7.31 1.71
N LEU A 126 -0.66 7.42 1.71
CA LEU A 126 0.03 8.69 1.88
C LEU A 126 -0.49 9.74 0.90
N PHE A 127 -0.58 9.38 -0.38
CA PHE A 127 -1.07 10.28 -1.41
C PHE A 127 -2.55 10.62 -1.25
N LYS A 128 -3.38 9.68 -0.80
CA LYS A 128 -4.78 9.98 -0.50
C LYS A 128 -4.94 10.94 0.68
N MET A 129 -4.08 10.82 1.69
CA MET A 129 -4.08 11.71 2.87
C MET A 129 -3.60 13.12 2.54
N ASN A 130 -2.68 13.27 1.59
CA ASN A 130 -2.08 14.56 1.27
C ASN A 130 -2.72 15.26 0.07
N ASN A 131 -3.89 14.78 -0.40
CA ASN A 131 -4.54 15.25 -1.64
C ASN A 131 -3.65 15.15 -2.88
N CYS A 132 -2.99 14.01 -3.10
CA CYS A 132 -2.32 13.68 -4.35
C CYS A 132 -1.15 14.62 -4.72
N HIS A 133 -0.44 15.19 -3.74
CA HIS A 133 0.71 16.06 -4.01
C HIS A 133 2.03 15.27 -4.00
N LEU A 134 2.79 15.30 -5.10
CA LEU A 134 4.04 14.52 -5.24
C LEU A 134 5.19 15.02 -4.36
N PHE A 135 5.34 16.34 -4.22
CA PHE A 135 6.45 16.98 -3.49
C PHE A 135 6.57 16.50 -2.04
N ILE A 136 5.52 15.90 -1.49
CA ILE A 136 5.51 15.38 -0.13
C ILE A 136 6.59 14.34 0.12
N LEU A 137 6.95 13.55 -0.89
CA LEU A 137 8.00 12.54 -0.74
C LEU A 137 9.37 13.21 -0.54
N ASP A 138 9.67 14.24 -1.33
CA ASP A 138 10.90 15.01 -1.19
C ASP A 138 10.94 15.74 0.16
N LEU A 139 9.81 16.32 0.60
CA LEU A 139 9.71 16.95 1.91
C LEU A 139 9.96 15.97 3.06
N LEU A 140 9.38 14.77 3.00
CA LEU A 140 9.58 13.74 4.02
C LEU A 140 11.03 13.27 4.08
N ILE A 141 11.67 13.07 2.93
CA ILE A 141 13.10 12.70 2.85
C ILE A 141 13.97 13.80 3.48
N GLN A 142 13.78 15.05 3.07
CA GLN A 142 14.56 16.19 3.59
C GLN A 142 14.39 16.34 5.10
N ASN A 143 13.16 16.23 5.60
CA ASN A 143 12.88 16.31 7.04
C ASN A 143 13.57 15.20 7.82
N LYS A 144 13.55 13.96 7.29
CA LYS A 144 14.21 12.82 7.94
C LYS A 144 15.73 13.01 8.00
N GLU A 145 16.35 13.43 6.89
CA GLU A 145 17.79 13.73 6.86
C GLU A 145 18.19 14.83 7.84
N LEU A 146 17.39 15.90 7.94
CA LEU A 146 17.64 16.98 8.89
C LEU A 146 17.54 16.48 10.33
N PHE A 147 16.50 15.71 10.64
CA PHE A 147 16.30 15.16 11.98
C PHE A 147 17.46 14.24 12.40
N ASP A 148 17.90 13.34 11.53
CA ASP A 148 18.99 12.42 11.81
C ASP A 148 20.34 13.13 12.02
N LYS A 149 20.57 14.24 11.29
CA LYS A 149 21.73 15.12 11.52
C LYS A 149 21.69 15.75 12.91
N PHE A 150 20.54 16.27 13.33
CA PHE A 150 20.38 16.84 14.67
C PHE A 150 20.61 15.81 15.77
N GLU A 151 20.10 14.59 15.63
CA GLU A 151 20.35 13.52 16.60
C GLU A 151 21.84 13.18 16.72
N THR A 152 22.55 13.15 15.59
CA THR A 152 23.98 12.81 15.57
C THR A 152 24.82 13.86 16.30
N ILE A 153 24.54 15.15 16.08
CA ILE A 153 25.21 16.26 16.76
C ILE A 153 24.95 16.21 18.27
N ASN A 154 23.71 15.94 18.69
CA ASN A 154 23.35 15.86 20.10
C ASN A 154 24.04 14.68 20.80
N LYS A 155 24.20 13.53 20.12
CA LYS A 155 24.94 12.38 20.65
C LYS A 155 26.44 12.66 20.78
N GLN A 156 27.03 13.42 19.86
CA GLN A 156 28.46 13.80 19.93
C GLN A 156 28.75 14.88 20.98
N SER A 157 27.80 15.78 21.23
CA SER A 157 27.96 16.86 22.23
C SER A 157 27.75 16.40 23.68
N ALA A 158 27.27 15.16 23.87
CA ALA A 158 27.01 14.56 25.18
C ALA A 158 28.11 13.60 25.66
N CYS A 159 29.17 13.40 24.86
CA CYS A 159 30.37 12.63 25.17
C CYS A 159 31.57 13.56 25.43
#